data_AF-A0A950KTS5-F1
#
_entry.id   AF-A0A950KTS5-F1
#
_cell.length_a   1.000
_cell.length_b   1.000
_cell.length_c   1.000
_cell.angle_alpha   90.00
_cell.angle_beta   90.00
_cell.angle_gamma   90.00
#
_symmetry.space_group_name_H-M   'P 1'
#
loop_
_entity.id
_entity.type
_entity.pdbx_description
1 polymer ?
#
loop_
_entity_poly.entity_id
_entity_poly.type
_entity_poly.pdbx_seq_one_letter_code
_entity_poly.pdbx_strand_id
1 'polypeptide(L)'
;PEDLTLRTFVDGEEVQRGHTGRDLMFSFAYQIADLARLITLEPGDVLLTGTPANSRPVEPGAVVAVEIEGIGRLENTVVESARSPDGVGAQPAVTAQTLHVALAMAEDEAEQRVGSTP
;
A
#
# COMPACT_ATOMS: atom_id res chain seq x y z
N PRO A 1 17.31 -9.31 5.37
CA PRO A 1 16.53 -10.56 5.19
C PRO A 1 16.19 -10.68 3.71
N GLU A 2 17.00 -11.41 2.93
CA GLU A 2 16.97 -11.27 1.47
C GLU A 2 16.12 -12.33 0.77
N ASP A 3 15.62 -13.34 1.48
CA ASP A 3 14.93 -14.48 0.86
C ASP A 3 13.59 -14.76 1.56
N LEU A 4 12.67 -13.79 1.52
CA LEU A 4 11.34 -13.88 2.12
C LEU A 4 10.26 -13.58 1.09
N THR A 5 9.18 -14.37 1.12
CA THR A 5 7.96 -14.10 0.38
C THR A 5 6.98 -13.30 1.24
N LEU A 6 6.52 -12.15 0.73
CA LEU A 6 5.40 -11.37 1.27
C LEU A 6 4.16 -11.59 0.41
N ARG A 7 3.01 -11.78 1.04
CA ARG A 7 1.69 -11.87 0.39
C ARG A 7 0.69 -10.97 1.09
N THR A 8 -0.14 -10.30 0.31
CA THR A 8 -1.29 -9.53 0.80
C THR A 8 -2.57 -10.19 0.33
N PHE A 9 -3.54 -10.30 1.21
CA PHE A 9 -4.87 -10.82 0.94
C PHE A 9 -5.93 -9.77 1.27
N VAL A 10 -6.98 -9.70 0.46
CA VAL A 10 -8.20 -8.94 0.75
C VAL A 10 -9.36 -9.92 0.74
N ASP A 11 -10.07 -10.05 1.86
CA ASP A 11 -11.16 -11.01 2.05
C ASP A 11 -10.78 -12.46 1.67
N GLY A 12 -9.52 -12.81 1.94
CA GLY A 12 -8.94 -14.13 1.66
C GLY A 12 -8.42 -14.34 0.23
N GLU A 13 -8.68 -13.42 -0.70
CA GLU A 13 -8.11 -13.44 -2.06
C GLU A 13 -6.68 -12.88 -2.04
N GLU A 14 -5.69 -13.57 -2.64
CA GLU A 14 -4.32 -13.04 -2.78
C GLU A 14 -4.30 -11.92 -3.84
N VAL A 15 -3.87 -10.73 -3.44
CA VAL A 15 -3.92 -9.52 -4.29
C VAL A 15 -2.54 -8.98 -4.62
N GLN A 16 -1.57 -9.23 -3.76
CA GLN A 16 -0.18 -8.87 -3.98
C GLN A 16 0.71 -10.01 -3.52
N ARG A 17 1.82 -10.18 -4.24
CA ARG A 17 2.89 -11.09 -3.87
C ARG A 17 4.22 -10.46 -4.26
N GLY A 18 5.18 -10.49 -3.36
CA GLY A 18 6.53 -10.02 -3.60
C GLY A 18 7.56 -10.88 -2.88
N HIS A 19 8.80 -10.79 -3.33
CA HIS A 19 9.92 -11.53 -2.77
C HIS A 19 11.14 -10.63 -2.62
N THR A 20 11.67 -10.59 -1.41
CA THR A 20 12.68 -9.60 -1.02
C THR A 20 13.98 -9.71 -1.82
N GLY A 21 14.32 -10.87 -2.36
CA GLY A 21 15.60 -11.08 -3.07
C GLY A 21 15.58 -10.71 -4.55
N ARG A 22 14.39 -10.60 -5.14
CA ARG A 22 14.22 -10.36 -6.59
C ARG A 22 13.41 -9.12 -6.91
N ASP A 23 12.49 -8.73 -6.03
CA ASP A 23 11.54 -7.65 -6.30
C ASP A 23 11.91 -6.34 -5.57
N LEU A 24 12.81 -6.38 -4.57
CA LEU A 24 13.32 -5.16 -3.95
C LEU A 24 14.34 -4.47 -4.86
N MET A 25 14.01 -3.25 -5.28
CA MET A 25 14.92 -2.40 -6.06
C MET A 25 16.17 -2.00 -5.25
N PHE A 26 16.01 -1.80 -3.94
CA PHE A 26 17.07 -1.43 -3.02
C PHE A 26 17.12 -2.41 -1.86
N SER A 27 18.28 -3.00 -1.58
CA SER A 27 18.44 -3.95 -0.47
C SER A 27 18.23 -3.27 0.89
N PHE A 28 17.86 -4.05 1.91
CA PHE A 28 17.70 -3.54 3.29
C PHE A 28 18.96 -2.80 3.78
N ALA A 29 20.13 -3.37 3.52
CA ALA A 29 21.40 -2.76 3.90
C ALA A 29 21.62 -1.41 3.21
N TYR A 30 21.27 -1.31 1.92
CA TYR A 30 21.35 -0.05 1.19
C TYR A 30 20.40 1.00 1.77
N GLN A 31 19.13 0.64 2.00
CA GLN A 31 18.13 1.56 2.54
C GLN A 31 18.55 2.14 3.91
N ILE A 32 19.06 1.29 4.81
CA ILE A 32 19.58 1.73 6.12
C ILE A 32 20.77 2.66 5.94
N ALA A 33 21.74 2.26 5.11
CA ALA A 33 22.97 3.04 4.91
C ALA A 33 22.70 4.40 4.26
N ASP A 34 21.77 4.46 3.29
CA ASP A 34 21.40 5.71 2.61
C ASP A 34 20.67 6.66 3.56
N LEU A 35 19.66 6.16 4.28
CA LEU A 35 18.90 6.97 5.24
C LEU A 35 19.78 7.52 6.37
N ALA A 36 20.70 6.70 6.88
CA ALA A 36 21.63 7.07 7.96
C ALA A 36 22.61 8.20 7.58
N ARG A 37 22.73 8.55 6.30
CA ARG A 37 23.52 9.73 5.86
C ARG A 37 22.83 11.05 6.13
N LEU A 38 21.49 11.02 6.28
CA LEU A 38 20.66 12.21 6.39
C LEU A 38 19.96 12.31 7.74
N ILE A 39 19.59 11.18 8.34
CA ILE A 39 18.82 11.11 9.59
C ILE A 39 19.47 10.09 10.52
N THR A 40 19.62 10.42 11.81
CA THR A 40 20.07 9.48 12.83
C THR A 40 18.94 8.50 13.16
N LEU A 41 19.20 7.20 13.02
CA LEU A 41 18.27 6.13 13.41
C LEU A 41 18.49 5.76 14.88
N GLU A 42 17.40 5.66 15.63
CA GLU A 42 17.39 5.33 17.05
C GLU A 42 16.79 3.93 17.30
N PRO A 43 17.15 3.26 18.42
CA PRO A 43 16.52 2.00 18.79
C PRO A 43 15.00 2.12 18.90
N GLY A 44 14.29 1.30 18.14
CA GLY A 44 12.82 1.31 18.06
C GLY A 44 12.26 1.96 16.81
N ASP A 45 13.09 2.61 15.99
CA ASP A 45 12.66 3.13 14.70
C ASP A 45 12.19 2.03 13.75
N VAL A 46 11.15 2.34 12.97
CA VAL A 46 10.55 1.43 11.99
C VAL A 46 10.78 1.98 10.59
N LEU A 47 11.46 1.18 9.76
CA LEU A 47 11.68 1.47 8.35
C LEU A 47 10.71 0.64 7.49
N LEU A 48 9.90 1.32 6.67
CA LEU A 48 9.01 0.67 5.69
C LEU A 48 9.75 0.52 4.37
N THR A 49 9.96 -0.72 3.94
CA THR A 49 10.96 -1.06 2.91
C THR A 49 10.42 -1.12 1.49
N GLY A 50 9.24 -0.55 1.27
CA GLY A 50 8.51 -0.56 0.01
C GLY A 50 7.36 -1.57 -0.04
N THR A 51 6.63 -1.55 -1.15
CA THR A 51 5.48 -2.41 -1.43
C THR A 51 5.71 -3.16 -2.75
N PRO A 52 5.26 -4.42 -2.88
CA PRO A 52 5.13 -5.07 -4.18
C PRO A 52 4.17 -4.31 -5.10
N ALA A 53 4.17 -4.65 -6.39
CA ALA A 53 3.22 -4.12 -7.36
C ALA A 53 1.76 -4.47 -7.03
N ASN A 54 0.82 -3.86 -7.75
CA ASN A 54 -0.62 -4.14 -7.68
C ASN A 54 -1.31 -3.76 -6.36
N SER A 55 -0.86 -2.68 -5.71
CA SER A 55 -1.64 -2.06 -4.63
C SER A 55 -2.98 -1.55 -5.18
N ARG A 56 -4.06 -1.75 -4.43
CA ARG A 56 -5.42 -1.38 -4.84
C ARG A 56 -6.22 -0.77 -3.67
N PRO A 57 -7.20 0.11 -3.93
CA PRO A 57 -8.15 0.54 -2.92
C PRO A 57 -8.93 -0.64 -2.33
N VAL A 58 -9.37 -0.48 -1.09
CA VAL A 58 -10.18 -1.44 -0.34
C VAL A 58 -11.36 -0.72 0.29
N GLU A 59 -12.51 -1.37 0.33
CA GLU A 59 -13.74 -0.79 0.85
C GLU A 59 -13.86 -1.02 2.37
N PRO A 60 -14.58 -0.15 3.11
CA PRO A 60 -14.96 -0.42 4.49
C PRO A 60 -15.64 -1.78 4.65
N GLY A 61 -15.27 -2.52 5.70
CA GLY A 61 -15.71 -3.88 5.96
C GLY A 61 -14.76 -4.96 5.47
N ALA A 62 -13.86 -4.65 4.53
CA ALA A 62 -12.88 -5.61 4.02
C ALA A 62 -11.86 -6.03 5.10
N VAL A 63 -11.43 -7.28 5.07
CA VAL A 63 -10.32 -7.79 5.90
C VAL A 63 -9.05 -7.82 5.05
N VAL A 64 -8.06 -7.03 5.43
CA VAL A 64 -6.73 -7.01 4.80
C VAL A 64 -5.77 -7.81 5.67
N ALA A 65 -5.17 -8.84 5.09
CA ALA A 65 -4.16 -9.66 5.74
C ALA A 65 -2.83 -9.57 5.00
N VAL A 66 -1.74 -9.33 5.74
CA VAL A 66 -0.37 -9.35 5.20
C VAL A 66 0.39 -10.47 5.88
N GLU A 67 0.98 -11.35 5.10
CA GLU A 67 1.76 -12.48 5.58
C GLU A 67 3.18 -12.43 5.03
N ILE A 68 4.16 -12.65 5.91
CA ILE A 68 5.56 -12.81 5.52
C ILE A 68 6.02 -14.19 5.99
N GLU A 69 6.58 -14.94 5.05
CA GLU A 69 7.13 -16.27 5.28
C GLU A 69 8.13 -16.26 6.46
N GLY A 70 7.95 -17.16 7.42
CA GLY A 70 8.83 -17.27 8.58
C GLY A 70 8.68 -16.18 9.65
N ILE A 71 7.83 -15.16 9.44
CA ILE A 71 7.57 -14.09 10.43
C ILE A 71 6.16 -14.23 11.00
N GLY A 72 5.15 -14.31 10.14
CA GLY A 72 3.75 -14.44 10.55
C GLY A 72 2.78 -13.64 9.69
N ARG A 73 1.54 -13.56 10.16
CA ARG A 73 0.41 -12.93 9.48
C ARG A 73 -0.23 -11.87 10.38
N LEU A 74 -0.42 -10.68 9.81
CA LEU A 74 -1.10 -9.56 10.45
C LEU A 74 -2.41 -9.29 9.69
N GLU A 75 -3.53 -9.26 10.40
CA GLU A 75 -4.85 -8.99 9.82
C GLU A 75 -5.46 -7.73 10.44
N ASN A 76 -6.08 -6.90 9.60
CA ASN A 76 -6.82 -5.71 10.02
C ASN A 76 -8.13 -5.62 9.24
N THR A 77 -9.21 -5.27 9.93
CA THR A 77 -10.50 -4.94 9.29
C THR A 77 -10.52 -3.46 8.97
N VAL A 78 -10.80 -3.12 7.71
CA VAL A 78 -10.99 -1.74 7.26
C VAL A 78 -12.33 -1.26 7.79
N VAL A 79 -12.34 -0.08 8.40
CA VAL A 79 -13.55 0.55 8.93
C VAL A 79 -13.67 1.97 8.40
N GLU A 80 -14.90 2.46 8.27
CA GLU A 80 -15.15 3.84 7.91
C GLU A 80 -14.59 4.78 9.00
N SER A 81 -13.88 5.82 8.59
CA SER A 81 -13.34 6.81 9.54
C SER A 81 -14.47 7.70 10.04
N ALA A 82 -14.63 7.77 11.37
CA ALA A 82 -15.54 8.73 12.00
C ALA A 82 -15.04 10.19 11.91
N ARG A 83 -13.81 10.41 11.42
CA ARG A 83 -13.20 11.75 11.26
C ARG A 83 -13.02 12.06 9.78
N SER A 84 -13.37 13.29 9.41
CA SER A 84 -13.05 13.81 8.08
C SER A 84 -11.52 13.92 7.90
N PRO A 85 -10.97 13.54 6.73
CA PRO A 85 -9.57 13.80 6.38
C PRO A 85 -9.29 15.26 5.98
N ASP A 86 -10.32 16.12 5.91
CA ASP A 86 -10.19 17.51 5.48
C ASP A 86 -9.09 18.25 6.25
N GLY A 87 -8.20 18.91 5.51
CA GLY A 87 -7.11 19.70 6.08
C GLY A 87 -5.91 18.88 6.59
N VAL A 88 -5.92 17.55 6.50
CA VAL A 88 -4.80 16.68 6.86
C VAL A 88 -4.09 16.15 5.61
N GLY A 89 -2.83 16.54 5.43
CA GLY A 89 -1.99 16.00 4.35
C GLY A 89 -2.49 16.34 2.94
N ALA A 90 -1.94 15.63 1.95
CA ALA A 90 -2.40 15.75 0.56
C ALA A 90 -3.81 15.18 0.45
N GLN A 91 -4.74 16.02 -0.01
CA GLN A 91 -6.14 15.62 -0.15
C GLN A 91 -6.32 14.71 -1.38
N PRO A 92 -7.09 13.63 -1.28
CA PRO A 92 -7.37 12.77 -2.43
C PRO A 92 -8.16 13.57 -3.48
N ALA A 93 -7.68 13.56 -4.72
CA ALA A 93 -8.38 14.15 -5.85
C ALA A 93 -9.11 13.05 -6.64
N VAL A 94 -10.43 13.16 -6.73
CA VAL A 94 -11.26 12.28 -7.55
C VAL A 94 -11.26 12.83 -8.98
N THR A 95 -10.28 12.41 -9.77
CA THR A 95 -10.17 12.72 -11.20
C THR A 95 -10.34 11.44 -12.03
N ALA A 96 -10.66 11.57 -13.31
CA ALA A 96 -10.79 10.42 -14.20
C ALA A 96 -9.48 9.63 -14.24
N GLN A 97 -8.34 10.33 -14.31
CA GLN A 97 -7.02 9.71 -14.24
C GLN A 97 -6.79 8.98 -12.91
N THR A 98 -7.16 9.57 -11.77
CA THR A 98 -7.02 8.91 -10.46
C THR A 98 -7.86 7.63 -10.41
N LEU A 99 -9.12 7.68 -10.87
CA LEU A 99 -10.01 6.52 -10.87
C LEU A 99 -9.50 5.43 -11.84
N HIS A 100 -9.06 5.81 -13.04
CA HIS A 100 -8.47 4.90 -14.03
C HIS A 100 -7.28 4.14 -13.44
N VAL A 101 -6.33 4.84 -12.82
CA VAL A 101 -5.11 4.23 -12.27
C VAL A 101 -5.40 3.45 -10.98
N ALA A 102 -6.14 4.03 -10.03
CA ALA A 102 -6.31 3.43 -8.72
C ALA A 102 -7.26 2.23 -8.75
N LEU A 103 -8.32 2.29 -9.55
CA LEU A 103 -9.35 1.24 -9.60
C LEU A 103 -9.23 0.35 -10.84
N ALA A 104 -8.20 0.56 -11.67
CA ALA A 104 -8.04 -0.10 -12.97
C ALA A 104 -9.31 0.01 -13.85
N MET A 105 -10.04 1.13 -13.73
CA MET A 105 -11.26 1.41 -14.51
C MET A 105 -10.92 1.80 -15.95
N ALA A 106 -11.81 1.59 -16.92
CA ALA A 106 -11.63 2.13 -18.26
C ALA A 106 -11.68 3.68 -18.24
N GLU A 107 -10.94 4.35 -19.12
CA GLU A 107 -10.85 5.83 -19.16
C GLU A 107 -12.24 6.48 -19.34
N ASP A 108 -13.01 6.04 -20.34
CA ASP A 108 -14.36 6.53 -20.60
C ASP A 108 -15.33 6.32 -19.42
N GLU A 109 -15.15 5.23 -18.67
CA GLU A 109 -15.95 4.92 -17.48
C GLU A 109 -15.56 5.83 -16.31
N ALA A 110 -14.26 6.07 -16.14
CA ALA A 110 -13.74 6.97 -15.13
C ALA A 110 -14.20 8.42 -15.36
N GLU A 111 -14.24 8.89 -16.61
CA GLU A 111 -14.76 10.21 -16.99
C GLU A 111 -16.24 10.36 -16.64
N GLN A 112 -17.08 9.37 -16.94
CA GLN A 112 -18.50 9.37 -16.59
C GLN A 112 -18.73 9.38 -15.08
N ARG A 113 -17.88 8.69 -14.32
CA ARG A 113 -18.00 8.62 -12.85
C ARG A 113 -17.64 9.93 -12.16
N VAL A 114 -16.67 10.67 -12.67
CA VAL A 114 -16.38 12.03 -12.18
C VAL A 114 -17.55 12.98 -12.50
N GLY A 115 -18.10 12.93 -13.71
CA GLY A 115 -19.20 13.81 -14.13
C GLY A 115 -20.56 13.54 -13.46
N SER A 116 -20.71 12.40 -12.77
CA SER A 116 -21.93 12.00 -12.05
C SER A 116 -21.85 12.21 -10.54
N THR A 117 -20.70 12.65 -10.03
CA THR A 117 -20.56 13.09 -8.64
C THR A 117 -21.08 14.53 -8.53
N PRO A 118 -22.11 14.83 -7.72
CA PRO A 118 -22.71 16.16 -7.62
C PRO A 118 -21.74 17.23 -7.08
#